data_AF-A0A8T4YKS3-F1
#
_entry.id   AF-A0A8T4YKS3-F1
#
_cell.length_a   1.000
_cell.length_b   1.000
_cell.length_c   1.000
_cell.angle_alpha   90.00
_cell.angle_beta   90.00
_cell.angle_gamma   90.00
#
_symmetry.space_group_name_H-M   'P 1'
#
loop_
_entity.id
_entity.type
_entity.pdbx_description
1 polymer ?
#
loop_
_entity_poly.entity_id
_entity_poly.type
_entity_poly.pdbx_seq_one_letter_code
_entity_poly.pdbx_strand_id
1 'polypeptide(L)'
;MSSKIALENPSLEEALEAFKLGVSARRILIIVGECRIDYFGRGHSELDYGDRVVTIKNDGALIIHRPFSLEPVNWQPSGSMYRAYVKNGSLIVEAYRRRPEEKIRVTFRSLLFLASLNLRDYASFKLYTSEEIMKKAFIKRPEIVEKGLRVVSEEKKVRSGLIDCLCVDSNGKIAVVEFKKSRAGVDAVEQLSNYVQELRTRGSEVRGMLVAPSLTREAGDKIKALNLEFKRLSVKKCIKVLESTGETTKISDFTS
;
A
#
# COMPACT_ATOMS: atom_id res chain seq x y z
N MET A 1 14.24 30.13 -10.50
CA MET A 1 13.05 30.95 -10.81
C MET A 1 11.80 30.10 -10.70
N SER A 2 10.84 30.59 -9.93
CA SER A 2 9.58 29.95 -9.56
C SER A 2 8.47 30.40 -10.50
N SER A 3 8.38 29.84 -11.70
CA SER A 3 7.13 29.92 -12.46
C SER A 3 6.55 28.52 -12.56
N LYS A 4 5.58 28.25 -11.69
CA LYS A 4 4.57 27.22 -11.96
C LYS A 4 3.95 27.58 -13.33
N ILE A 5 3.72 26.59 -14.16
CA ILE A 5 3.02 26.78 -15.44
C ILE A 5 1.66 26.14 -15.29
N ALA A 6 0.61 26.86 -15.66
CA ALA A 6 -0.75 26.35 -15.80
C ALA A 6 -1.34 27.00 -17.04
N LEU A 7 -1.66 26.20 -18.05
CA LEU A 7 -2.20 26.63 -19.33
C LEU A 7 -3.57 25.98 -19.51
N GLU A 8 -4.57 26.80 -19.77
CA GLU A 8 -5.92 26.37 -20.16
C GLU A 8 -6.04 26.41 -21.67
N ASN A 9 -6.54 25.33 -22.27
CA ASN A 9 -6.67 25.16 -23.72
C ASN A 9 -5.42 25.59 -24.52
N PRO A 10 -4.20 25.17 -24.14
CA PRO A 10 -3.00 25.61 -24.85
C PRO A 10 -2.98 25.12 -26.29
N SER A 11 -2.35 25.89 -27.17
CA SER A 11 -1.93 25.39 -28.48
C SER A 11 -0.92 24.23 -28.32
N LEU A 12 -0.75 23.44 -29.39
CA LEU A 12 0.17 22.31 -29.38
C LEU A 12 1.62 22.76 -29.15
N GLU A 13 1.98 23.93 -29.66
CA GLU A 13 3.29 24.56 -29.53
C GLU A 13 3.53 25.06 -28.09
N GLU A 14 2.59 25.79 -27.50
CA GLU A 14 2.68 26.22 -26.09
C GLU A 14 2.79 25.01 -25.15
N ALA A 15 2.01 23.97 -25.42
CA ALA A 15 2.06 22.73 -24.67
C ALA A 15 3.42 22.02 -24.82
N LEU A 16 3.99 22.00 -26.03
CA LEU A 16 5.31 21.42 -26.29
C LEU A 16 6.41 22.15 -25.51
N GLU A 17 6.38 23.48 -25.48
CA GLU A 17 7.35 24.29 -24.73
C GLU A 17 7.23 24.05 -23.24
N ALA A 18 6.01 24.11 -22.69
CA ALA A 18 5.75 23.84 -21.28
C ALA A 18 6.16 22.40 -20.88
N PHE A 19 5.91 21.43 -21.75
CA PHE A 19 6.34 20.05 -21.56
C PHE A 19 7.87 19.95 -21.45
N LYS A 20 8.61 20.51 -22.41
CA LYS A 20 10.08 20.46 -22.44
C LYS A 20 10.69 21.11 -21.19
N LEU A 21 10.16 22.26 -20.79
CA LEU A 21 10.58 22.95 -19.56
C LEU A 21 10.27 22.11 -18.31
N GLY A 22 9.08 21.49 -18.25
CA GLY A 22 8.69 20.65 -17.12
C GLY A 22 9.56 19.41 -16.95
N VAL A 23 9.78 18.66 -18.03
CA VAL A 23 10.61 17.44 -18.02
C VAL A 23 12.06 17.77 -17.66
N SER A 24 12.65 18.79 -18.28
CA SER A 24 14.05 19.17 -18.00
C SER A 24 14.25 19.62 -16.55
N ALA A 25 13.25 20.28 -15.96
CA ALA A 25 13.27 20.69 -14.56
C ALA A 25 12.81 19.60 -13.56
N ARG A 26 12.55 18.36 -14.04
CA ARG A 26 12.01 17.24 -13.23
C ARG A 26 10.77 17.63 -12.40
N ARG A 27 9.88 18.41 -13.01
CA ARG A 27 8.60 18.82 -12.43
C ARG A 27 7.53 17.78 -12.70
N ILE A 28 6.48 17.76 -11.88
CA ILE A 28 5.29 16.99 -12.21
C ILE A 28 4.59 17.71 -13.36
N LEU A 29 4.20 16.95 -14.39
CA LEU A 29 3.34 17.42 -15.46
C LEU A 29 1.97 16.75 -15.31
N ILE A 30 0.91 17.55 -15.41
CA ILE A 30 -0.46 17.08 -15.52
C ILE A 30 -1.00 17.62 -16.83
N ILE A 31 -1.36 16.73 -17.75
CA ILE A 31 -1.79 17.06 -19.11
C ILE A 31 -3.17 16.43 -19.30
N VAL A 32 -4.15 17.22 -19.72
CA VAL A 32 -5.52 16.78 -19.97
C VAL A 32 -5.88 17.13 -21.40
N GLY A 33 -6.39 16.16 -22.16
CA GLY A 33 -6.82 16.38 -23.53
C GLY A 33 -7.20 15.11 -24.26
N GLU A 34 -7.71 15.27 -25.48
CA GLU A 34 -8.08 14.18 -26.37
C GLU A 34 -6.80 13.55 -26.95
N CYS A 35 -6.53 12.31 -26.58
CA CYS A 35 -5.33 11.61 -27.04
C CYS A 35 -5.57 10.17 -27.44
N ARG A 36 -4.68 9.64 -28.29
CA ARG A 36 -4.53 8.21 -28.58
C ARG A 36 -3.28 7.69 -27.86
N ILE A 37 -3.30 6.43 -27.44
CA ILE A 37 -2.18 5.77 -26.76
C ILE A 37 -1.78 4.51 -27.54
N ASP A 38 -0.49 4.38 -27.81
CA ASP A 38 0.11 3.17 -28.36
C ASP A 38 1.25 2.72 -27.42
N TYR A 39 1.18 1.48 -26.93
CA TYR A 39 2.21 0.88 -26.09
C TYR A 39 2.86 -0.31 -26.79
N PHE A 40 4.19 -0.31 -26.77
CA PHE A 40 5.03 -1.37 -27.29
C PHE A 40 6.01 -1.80 -26.20
N GLY A 41 6.06 -3.09 -25.88
CA GLY A 41 6.95 -3.61 -24.86
C GLY A 41 6.79 -5.12 -24.69
N ARG A 42 6.60 -5.57 -23.46
CA ARG A 42 6.32 -6.98 -23.15
C ARG A 42 4.98 -7.48 -23.73
N GLY A 43 4.11 -6.53 -24.06
CA GLY A 43 2.93 -6.76 -24.88
C GLY A 43 2.76 -5.59 -25.84
N HIS A 44 1.62 -5.59 -26.53
CA HIS A 44 1.19 -4.51 -27.41
C HIS A 44 -0.21 -4.09 -26.97
N SER A 45 -0.46 -2.78 -26.89
CA SER A 45 -1.82 -2.27 -26.68
C SER A 45 -2.03 -0.95 -27.40
N GLU A 46 -3.21 -0.80 -27.99
CA GLU A 46 -3.66 0.44 -28.60
C GLU A 46 -4.94 0.89 -27.92
N LEU A 47 -5.07 2.20 -27.76
CA LEU A 47 -6.25 2.81 -27.24
C LEU A 47 -6.54 4.10 -28.01
N ASP A 48 -7.66 4.09 -28.71
CA ASP A 48 -8.05 5.17 -29.62
C ASP A 48 -8.39 6.48 -28.88
N TYR A 49 -8.62 7.53 -29.68
CA TYR A 49 -8.87 8.88 -29.21
C TYR A 49 -9.96 8.98 -28.13
N GLY A 50 -9.70 9.84 -27.16
CA GLY A 50 -10.58 10.14 -26.05
C GLY A 50 -9.89 10.99 -24.99
N ASP A 51 -10.66 11.65 -24.13
CA ASP A 51 -10.12 12.52 -23.10
C ASP A 51 -9.49 11.72 -21.96
N ARG A 52 -8.24 12.07 -21.64
CA ARG A 52 -7.47 11.38 -20.60
C ARG A 52 -6.66 12.36 -19.78
N VAL A 53 -6.37 11.95 -18.55
CA VAL A 53 -5.43 12.65 -17.66
C VAL A 53 -4.10 11.91 -17.73
N VAL A 54 -3.09 12.58 -18.25
CA VAL A 54 -1.71 12.10 -18.36
C VAL A 54 -0.85 12.80 -17.30
N THR A 55 -0.26 12.03 -16.42
CA THR A 55 0.63 12.52 -15.37
C THR A 55 2.04 12.00 -15.58
N ILE A 56 3.02 12.90 -15.58
CA ILE A 56 4.45 12.57 -15.53
C ILE A 56 5.00 13.05 -14.20
N LYS A 57 5.48 12.12 -13.37
CA LYS A 57 6.01 12.42 -12.03
C LYS A 57 7.46 12.90 -12.07
N ASN A 58 7.92 13.50 -10.98
CA ASN A 58 9.29 14.04 -10.85
C ASN A 58 10.38 12.95 -10.99
N ASP A 59 10.04 11.69 -10.69
CA ASP A 59 10.90 10.52 -10.84
C ASP A 59 10.85 9.90 -12.25
N GLY A 60 10.09 10.50 -13.16
CA GLY A 60 9.92 10.06 -14.54
C GLY A 60 8.80 9.05 -14.75
N ALA A 61 8.03 8.64 -13.74
CA ALA A 61 6.92 7.71 -13.97
C ALA A 61 5.80 8.36 -14.82
N LEU A 62 5.26 7.61 -15.79
CA LEU A 62 4.10 7.99 -16.60
C LEU A 62 2.85 7.27 -16.09
N ILE A 63 1.76 7.99 -15.90
CA ILE A 63 0.48 7.42 -15.52
C ILE A 63 -0.62 8.04 -16.38
N ILE A 64 -1.45 7.22 -17.02
CA ILE A 64 -2.54 7.69 -17.87
C ILE A 64 -3.86 7.12 -17.38
N HIS A 65 -4.78 8.00 -17.01
CA HIS A 65 -6.12 7.63 -16.54
C HIS A 65 -7.20 8.00 -17.55
N ARG A 66 -8.22 7.14 -17.62
CA ARG A 66 -9.53 7.49 -18.18
C ARG A 66 -10.29 8.32 -17.13
N PRO A 67 -11.40 9.00 -17.49
CA PRO A 67 -12.25 9.72 -16.52
C PRO A 67 -13.00 8.80 -15.54
N PHE A 68 -12.82 7.48 -15.66
CA PHE A 68 -13.37 6.44 -14.82
C PHE A 68 -12.30 5.37 -14.55
N SER A 69 -12.58 4.47 -13.60
CA SER A 69 -11.65 3.48 -13.04
C SER A 69 -10.64 4.07 -12.05
N LEU A 70 -10.34 3.30 -11.00
CA LEU A 70 -9.27 3.59 -10.05
C LEU A 70 -7.89 3.38 -10.70
N GLU A 71 -7.76 2.32 -11.50
CA GLU A 71 -6.49 1.93 -12.10
C GLU A 71 -6.18 2.73 -13.38
N PRO A 72 -4.90 3.07 -13.63
CA PRO A 72 -4.49 3.67 -14.89
C PRO A 72 -4.68 2.71 -16.06
N VAL A 73 -5.08 3.25 -17.21
CA VAL A 73 -5.25 2.46 -18.43
C VAL A 73 -3.92 2.09 -19.07
N ASN A 74 -2.91 2.96 -18.93
CA ASN A 74 -1.52 2.68 -19.31
C ASN A 74 -0.59 3.43 -18.36
N TRP A 75 0.59 2.87 -18.12
CA TRP A 75 1.60 3.46 -17.24
C TRP A 75 3.00 2.99 -17.62
N GLN A 76 4.01 3.75 -17.21
CA GLN A 76 5.42 3.37 -17.27
C GLN A 76 6.08 3.73 -15.94
N PRO A 77 6.92 2.86 -15.35
CA PRO A 77 7.50 3.13 -14.03
C PRO A 77 8.52 4.27 -14.04
N SER A 78 8.98 4.63 -12.85
CA SER A 78 10.04 5.62 -12.63
C SER A 78 11.29 5.35 -13.46
N GLY A 79 12.01 6.42 -13.80
CA GLY A 79 13.21 6.37 -14.62
C GLY A 79 12.96 6.37 -16.14
N SER A 80 11.71 6.54 -16.59
CA SER A 80 11.42 6.74 -18.01
C SER A 80 12.00 8.05 -18.55
N MET A 81 12.41 8.00 -19.81
CA MET A 81 12.92 9.14 -20.57
C MET A 81 11.86 9.63 -21.54
N TYR A 82 11.79 10.94 -21.76
CA TYR A 82 10.74 11.55 -22.56
C TYR A 82 11.28 12.29 -23.77
N ARG A 83 10.53 12.22 -24.87
CA ARG A 83 10.66 13.09 -26.04
C ARG A 83 9.28 13.61 -26.41
N ALA A 84 9.19 14.88 -26.79
CA ALA A 84 7.96 15.43 -27.35
C ALA A 84 8.24 16.28 -28.58
N TYR A 85 7.28 16.30 -29.51
CA TYR A 85 7.32 17.11 -30.73
C TYR A 85 5.91 17.26 -31.31
N VAL A 86 5.68 18.33 -32.06
CA VAL A 86 4.46 18.49 -32.85
C VAL A 86 4.70 17.93 -34.25
N LYS A 87 3.77 17.12 -34.75
CA LYS A 87 3.78 16.59 -36.12
C LYS A 87 2.36 16.37 -36.60
N ASN A 88 2.06 16.78 -37.83
CA ASN A 88 0.76 16.59 -38.49
C ASN A 88 -0.43 17.11 -37.64
N GLY A 89 -0.29 18.28 -37.01
CA GLY A 89 -1.35 18.86 -36.18
C GLY A 89 -1.65 18.07 -34.90
N SER A 90 -0.65 17.38 -34.35
CA SER A 90 -0.78 16.68 -33.07
C SER A 90 0.49 16.81 -32.25
N LEU A 91 0.33 16.95 -30.93
CA LEU A 91 1.44 16.87 -29.98
C LEU A 91 1.69 15.40 -29.66
N ILE A 92 2.89 14.91 -29.99
CA ILE A 92 3.31 13.55 -29.72
C ILE A 92 4.26 13.57 -28.53
N VAL A 93 3.91 12.82 -27.48
CA VAL A 93 4.72 12.57 -26.29
C VAL A 93 5.11 11.10 -26.28
N GLU A 94 6.40 10.81 -26.28
CA GLU A 94 6.93 9.45 -26.22
C GLU A 94 7.71 9.25 -24.93
N ALA A 95 7.32 8.24 -24.16
CA ALA A 95 8.00 7.77 -22.96
C ALA A 95 8.73 6.46 -23.27
N TYR A 96 10.01 6.40 -22.91
CA TYR A 96 10.91 5.31 -23.21
C TYR A 96 11.53 4.75 -21.93
N ARG A 97 11.56 3.41 -21.84
CA ARG A 97 12.24 2.66 -20.78
C ARG A 97 13.16 1.65 -21.44
N ARG A 98 14.37 1.47 -20.89
CA ARG A 98 15.40 0.60 -21.48
C ARG A 98 15.36 -0.85 -20.98
N ARG A 99 14.91 -1.10 -19.75
CA ARG A 99 14.95 -2.44 -19.12
C ARG A 99 13.67 -2.75 -18.32
N PRO A 100 12.80 -3.63 -18.83
CA PRO A 100 12.75 -4.07 -20.23
C PRO A 100 12.56 -2.89 -21.19
N GLU A 101 12.87 -3.09 -22.47
CA GLU A 101 12.61 -2.07 -23.49
C GLU A 101 11.09 -1.91 -23.65
N GLU A 102 10.60 -0.71 -23.35
CA GLU A 102 9.19 -0.37 -23.43
C GLU A 102 9.04 1.08 -23.93
N LYS A 103 8.04 1.30 -24.77
CA LYS A 103 7.70 2.61 -25.33
C LYS A 103 6.20 2.85 -25.20
N ILE A 104 5.83 4.00 -24.64
CA ILE A 104 4.46 4.52 -24.70
C ILE A 104 4.48 5.78 -25.55
N ARG A 105 3.65 5.83 -26.57
CA ARG A 105 3.37 7.03 -27.35
C ARG A 105 1.97 7.52 -27.00
N VAL A 106 1.88 8.80 -26.64
CA VAL A 106 0.63 9.51 -26.44
C VAL A 106 0.54 10.60 -27.51
N THR A 107 -0.49 10.54 -28.34
CA THR A 107 -0.72 11.48 -29.45
C THR A 107 -1.94 12.34 -29.11
N PHE A 108 -1.72 13.60 -28.77
CA PHE A 108 -2.78 14.56 -28.46
C PHE A 108 -3.22 15.30 -29.72
N ARG A 109 -4.53 15.30 -29.98
CA ARG A 109 -5.16 16.16 -31.01
C ARG A 109 -5.41 17.57 -30.47
N SER A 110 -5.87 17.62 -29.23
CA SER A 110 -6.21 18.86 -28.53
C SER A 110 -5.84 18.70 -27.05
N LEU A 111 -5.59 19.82 -26.39
CA LEU A 111 -5.33 19.87 -24.96
C LEU A 111 -6.35 20.80 -24.31
N LEU A 112 -6.96 20.33 -23.23
CA LEU A 112 -7.84 21.12 -22.37
C LEU A 112 -7.03 21.83 -21.29
N PHE A 113 -5.96 21.20 -20.80
CA PHE A 113 -5.15 21.74 -19.71
C PHE A 113 -3.74 21.16 -19.68
N LEU A 114 -2.77 21.99 -19.30
CA LEU A 114 -1.43 21.54 -18.96
C LEU A 114 -0.89 22.30 -17.75
N ALA A 115 -0.43 21.57 -16.73
CA ALA A 115 0.29 22.14 -15.59
C ALA A 115 1.69 21.55 -15.46
N SER A 116 2.66 22.40 -15.13
CA SER A 116 4.01 22.02 -14.68
C SER A 116 4.26 22.57 -13.29
N LEU A 117 4.37 21.67 -12.31
CA LEU A 117 4.41 22.01 -10.89
C LEU A 117 5.65 21.43 -10.20
N ASN A 118 6.18 22.16 -9.22
CA ASN A 118 7.22 21.65 -8.34
C ASN A 118 6.58 21.19 -7.03
N LEU A 119 6.20 19.92 -6.94
CA LEU A 119 5.69 19.33 -5.70
C LEU A 119 6.85 18.86 -4.82
N ARG A 120 6.71 19.06 -3.51
CA ARG A 120 7.67 18.66 -2.50
C ARG A 120 6.95 17.78 -1.49
N ASP A 121 7.47 16.57 -1.30
CA ASP A 121 7.02 15.65 -0.27
C ASP A 121 8.23 15.14 0.51
N TYR A 122 8.28 15.48 1.79
CA TYR A 122 9.36 15.13 2.70
C TYR A 122 8.87 14.24 3.85
N ALA A 123 7.55 13.96 3.89
CA ALA A 123 6.99 13.14 4.95
C ALA A 123 7.27 11.65 4.67
N SER A 124 7.48 10.87 5.72
CA SER A 124 7.50 9.41 5.60
C SER A 124 6.07 8.89 5.51
N PHE A 125 5.75 8.16 4.44
CA PHE A 125 4.52 7.38 4.39
C PHE A 125 4.60 6.21 5.39
N LYS A 126 3.67 6.13 6.34
CA LYS A 126 3.56 5.02 7.28
C LYS A 126 2.20 4.36 7.08
N LEU A 127 2.19 3.18 6.49
CA LEU A 127 1.01 2.33 6.41
C LEU A 127 1.04 1.36 7.58
N TYR A 128 0.12 1.50 8.53
CA TYR A 128 -0.09 0.48 9.55
C TYR A 128 -1.16 -0.49 9.07
N THR A 129 -0.83 -1.77 8.95
CA THR A 129 -1.87 -2.77 8.68
C THR A 129 -2.77 -2.90 9.90
N SER A 130 -4.03 -3.31 9.71
CA SER A 130 -4.95 -3.51 10.84
C SER A 130 -4.42 -4.52 11.87
N GLU A 131 -3.61 -5.49 11.45
CA GLU A 131 -2.94 -6.47 12.35
C GLU A 131 -1.82 -5.81 13.14
N GLU A 132 -1.01 -4.98 12.49
CA GLU A 132 0.04 -4.21 13.16
C GLU A 132 -0.54 -3.26 14.22
N ILE A 133 -1.70 -2.65 13.96
CA ILE A 133 -2.43 -1.84 14.96
C ILE A 133 -2.85 -2.68 16.15
N MET A 134 -3.38 -3.89 15.91
CA MET A 134 -3.77 -4.79 17.00
C MET A 134 -2.55 -5.19 17.84
N LYS A 135 -1.44 -5.54 17.19
CA LYS A 135 -0.18 -5.85 17.85
C LYS A 135 0.36 -4.67 18.67
N LYS A 136 0.41 -3.46 18.08
CA LYS A 136 0.88 -2.25 18.79
C LYS A 136 0.02 -1.90 20.00
N ALA A 137 -1.30 -1.93 19.84
CA ALA A 137 -2.21 -1.68 20.96
C ALA A 137 -2.00 -2.70 22.08
N PHE A 138 -1.81 -3.98 21.71
CA PHE A 138 -1.51 -5.04 22.67
C PHE A 138 -0.17 -4.83 23.38
N ILE A 139 0.91 -4.50 22.67
CA ILE A 139 2.22 -4.24 23.27
C ILE A 139 2.14 -3.09 24.29
N LYS A 140 1.42 -2.01 23.94
CA LYS A 140 1.23 -0.85 24.83
C LYS A 140 0.36 -1.17 26.03
N ARG A 141 -0.64 -2.04 25.88
CA ARG A 141 -1.58 -2.41 26.95
C ARG A 141 -1.97 -3.88 26.84
N PRO A 142 -1.11 -4.82 27.30
CA PRO A 142 -1.39 -6.25 27.18
C PRO A 142 -2.71 -6.70 27.85
N GLU A 143 -3.13 -5.95 28.87
CA GLU A 143 -4.40 -6.14 29.58
C GLU A 143 -5.65 -6.08 28.69
N ILE A 144 -5.56 -5.53 27.47
CA ILE A 144 -6.68 -5.55 26.52
C ILE A 144 -7.02 -6.96 26.04
N VAL A 145 -6.07 -7.90 26.18
CA VAL A 145 -6.21 -9.34 25.88
C VAL A 145 -6.34 -10.13 27.18
N GLU A 146 -5.44 -9.94 28.15
CA GLU A 146 -5.46 -10.64 29.43
C GLU A 146 -4.72 -9.86 30.54
N LYS A 147 -5.32 -9.75 31.72
CA LYS A 147 -4.73 -9.04 32.88
C LYS A 147 -3.47 -9.76 33.36
N GLY A 148 -2.39 -9.01 33.60
CA GLY A 148 -1.12 -9.56 34.08
C GLY A 148 -0.25 -10.21 33.00
N LEU A 149 -0.72 -10.25 31.75
CA LEU A 149 0.08 -10.69 30.61
C LEU A 149 1.18 -9.67 30.31
N ARG A 150 2.40 -10.15 30.04
CA ARG A 150 3.57 -9.31 29.74
C ARG A 150 4.24 -9.77 28.46
N VAL A 151 4.52 -8.83 27.55
CA VAL A 151 5.27 -9.12 26.32
C VAL A 151 6.75 -9.30 26.66
N VAL A 152 7.33 -10.40 26.20
CA VAL A 152 8.75 -10.75 26.37
C VAL A 152 9.53 -10.55 25.07
N SER A 153 8.92 -10.88 23.93
CA SER A 153 9.52 -10.67 22.61
C SER A 153 8.44 -10.37 21.60
N GLU A 154 8.72 -9.41 20.73
CA GLU A 154 7.96 -9.16 19.50
C GLU A 154 8.61 -9.93 18.35
N GLU A 155 7.82 -10.35 17.35
CA GLU A 155 8.31 -10.92 16.08
C GLU A 155 9.41 -11.99 16.27
N LYS A 156 9.12 -12.98 17.12
CA LYS A 156 10.09 -14.02 17.44
C LYS A 156 10.20 -15.01 16.27
N LYS A 157 11.34 -15.00 15.59
CA LYS A 157 11.66 -16.00 14.55
C LYS A 157 11.78 -17.40 15.15
N VAL A 158 11.05 -18.33 14.57
CA VAL A 158 11.05 -19.77 14.84
C VAL A 158 11.12 -20.54 13.51
N ARG A 159 11.28 -21.87 13.53
CA ARG A 159 11.39 -22.64 12.27
C ARG A 159 10.09 -22.62 11.49
N SER A 160 8.96 -22.67 12.19
CA SER A 160 7.62 -22.64 11.60
C SER A 160 7.15 -21.24 11.15
N GLY A 161 7.94 -20.17 11.40
CA GLY A 161 7.59 -18.81 10.96
C GLY A 161 7.98 -17.72 11.97
N LEU A 162 7.16 -16.68 12.03
CA LEU A 162 7.36 -15.52 12.89
C LEU A 162 6.20 -15.43 13.88
N ILE A 163 6.49 -15.60 15.16
CA ILE A 163 5.49 -15.40 16.22
C ILE A 163 5.29 -13.90 16.43
N ASP A 164 4.05 -13.42 16.36
CA ASP A 164 3.74 -12.00 16.57
C ASP A 164 4.22 -11.49 17.93
N CYS A 165 3.80 -12.14 19.02
CA CYS A 165 4.19 -11.79 20.38
C CYS A 165 4.39 -13.05 21.24
N LEU A 166 5.58 -13.17 21.84
CA LEU A 166 5.85 -14.11 22.91
C LEU A 166 5.67 -13.41 24.25
N CYS A 167 4.82 -13.96 25.10
CA CYS A 167 4.40 -13.36 26.36
C CYS A 167 4.62 -14.32 27.52
N VAL A 168 4.50 -13.79 28.73
CA VAL A 168 4.43 -14.53 29.98
C VAL A 168 3.22 -14.04 30.78
N ASP A 169 2.41 -14.96 31.27
CA ASP A 169 1.24 -14.64 32.07
C ASP A 169 1.58 -14.36 33.55
N SER A 170 0.56 -14.05 34.36
CA SER A 170 0.74 -13.74 35.79
C SER A 170 1.32 -14.89 36.62
N ASN A 171 1.26 -16.13 36.12
CA ASN A 171 1.78 -17.31 36.79
C ASN A 171 3.18 -17.72 36.26
N GLY A 172 3.79 -16.91 35.39
CA GLY A 172 5.09 -17.20 34.82
C GLY A 172 5.06 -18.15 33.62
N LYS A 173 3.87 -18.51 33.10
CA LYS A 173 3.73 -19.44 31.98
C LYS A 173 3.85 -18.73 30.64
N ILE A 174 4.53 -19.37 29.69
CA ILE A 174 4.74 -18.81 28.34
C ILE A 174 3.41 -18.83 27.57
N ALA A 175 3.12 -17.72 26.88
CA ALA A 175 1.98 -17.58 25.98
C ALA A 175 2.42 -17.05 24.62
N VAL A 176 2.07 -17.77 23.55
CA VAL A 176 2.17 -17.30 22.17
C VAL A 176 0.89 -16.55 21.85
N VAL A 177 1.00 -15.32 21.36
CA VAL A 177 -0.14 -14.48 20.97
C VAL A 177 -0.03 -14.19 19.48
N GLU A 178 -1.05 -14.58 18.71
CA GLU A 178 -1.14 -14.39 17.26
C GLU A 178 -2.34 -13.50 16.93
N PHE A 179 -2.17 -12.49 16.06
CA PHE A 179 -3.23 -11.55 15.71
C PHE A 179 -3.82 -11.82 14.33
N LYS A 180 -5.13 -11.66 14.19
CA LYS A 180 -5.80 -11.58 12.87
C LYS A 180 -6.75 -10.38 12.83
N LYS A 181 -6.67 -9.57 11.77
CA LYS A 181 -7.49 -8.35 11.64
C LYS A 181 -8.97 -8.62 11.41
N SER A 182 -9.27 -9.78 10.83
CA SER A 182 -10.60 -10.21 10.40
C SER A 182 -11.00 -11.49 11.13
N ARG A 183 -12.19 -12.02 10.79
CA ARG A 183 -12.64 -13.33 11.28
C ARG A 183 -11.57 -14.39 11.00
N ALA A 184 -11.05 -15.03 12.05
CA ALA A 184 -9.97 -16.01 11.90
C ALA A 184 -10.53 -17.37 11.46
N GLY A 185 -9.83 -17.98 10.49
CA GLY A 185 -10.13 -19.31 9.96
C GLY A 185 -9.28 -20.41 10.61
N VAL A 186 -9.40 -21.61 10.05
CA VAL A 186 -8.68 -22.82 10.50
C VAL A 186 -7.17 -22.68 10.30
N ASP A 187 -6.76 -21.99 9.24
CA ASP A 187 -5.38 -21.65 8.91
C ASP A 187 -4.68 -20.89 10.04
N ALA A 188 -5.35 -19.92 10.65
CA ALA A 188 -4.81 -19.16 11.78
C ALA A 188 -4.61 -20.03 13.02
N VAL A 189 -5.50 -21.00 13.24
CA VAL A 189 -5.41 -21.95 14.37
C VAL A 189 -4.25 -22.93 14.16
N GLU A 190 -4.06 -23.41 12.93
CA GLU A 190 -2.94 -24.27 12.55
C GLU A 190 -1.60 -23.57 12.73
N GLN A 191 -1.50 -22.33 12.25
CA GLN A 191 -0.32 -21.49 12.42
C GLN A 191 0.05 -21.34 13.90
N LEU A 192 -0.92 -20.97 14.75
CA LEU A 192 -0.70 -20.85 16.20
C LEU A 192 -0.32 -22.19 16.84
N SER A 193 -0.97 -23.28 16.44
CA SER A 193 -0.66 -24.63 16.93
C SER A 193 0.78 -25.03 16.62
N ASN A 194 1.27 -24.74 15.42
CA ASN A 194 2.64 -25.04 15.02
C ASN A 194 3.65 -24.30 15.91
N TYR A 195 3.40 -23.02 16.21
CA TYR A 195 4.25 -22.25 17.12
C TYR A 195 4.25 -22.82 18.55
N VAL A 196 3.08 -23.14 19.08
CA VAL A 196 2.95 -23.70 20.43
C VAL A 196 3.65 -25.05 20.51
N GLN A 197 3.47 -25.93 19.53
CA GLN A 197 4.12 -27.24 19.48
C GLN A 197 5.64 -27.11 19.39
N GLU A 198 6.16 -26.23 18.53
CA GLU A 198 7.60 -26.00 18.41
C GLU A 198 8.21 -25.53 19.74
N LEU A 199 7.54 -24.62 20.46
CA LEU A 199 8.05 -24.15 21.75
C LEU A 199 7.93 -25.19 22.87
N ARG A 200 6.89 -26.05 22.84
CA ARG A 200 6.73 -27.16 23.81
C ARG A 200 7.85 -28.19 23.71
N THR A 201 8.45 -28.39 22.54
CA THR A 201 9.60 -29.32 22.38
C THR A 201 10.79 -28.96 23.27
N ARG A 202 10.84 -27.73 23.82
CA ARG A 202 11.86 -27.26 24.76
C ARG A 202 11.52 -27.51 26.24
N GLY A 203 10.49 -28.32 26.52
CA GLY A 203 10.10 -28.74 27.88
C GLY A 203 9.26 -27.73 28.67
N SER A 204 8.81 -26.65 28.04
CA SER A 204 7.97 -25.63 28.68
C SER A 204 6.48 -25.87 28.41
N GLU A 205 5.64 -25.61 29.40
CA GLU A 205 4.20 -25.55 29.19
C GLU A 205 3.85 -24.23 28.49
N VAL A 206 3.30 -24.31 27.27
CA VAL A 206 3.03 -23.13 26.42
C VAL A 206 1.54 -23.00 26.13
N ARG A 207 1.00 -21.81 26.38
CA ARG A 207 -0.35 -21.38 25.98
C ARG A 207 -0.29 -20.78 24.57
N GLY A 208 -1.35 -20.95 23.79
CA GLY A 208 -1.51 -20.25 22.52
C GLY A 208 -2.81 -19.45 22.52
N MET A 209 -2.73 -18.16 22.23
CA MET A 209 -3.85 -17.23 22.20
C MET A 209 -4.02 -16.69 20.77
N LEU A 210 -5.13 -17.02 20.13
CA LEU A 210 -5.54 -16.39 18.88
C LEU A 210 -6.38 -15.14 19.18
N VAL A 211 -5.92 -13.99 18.73
CA VAL A 211 -6.53 -12.68 19.00
C VAL A 211 -7.14 -12.12 17.72
N ALA A 212 -8.47 -12.11 17.65
CA ALA A 212 -9.19 -11.64 16.44
C ALA A 212 -10.59 -11.10 16.78
N PRO A 213 -11.26 -10.37 15.85
CA PRO A 213 -12.63 -9.91 16.08
C PRO A 213 -13.65 -11.04 16.24
N SER A 214 -13.43 -12.19 15.59
CA SER A 214 -14.31 -13.37 15.62
C SER A 214 -13.61 -14.60 15.03
N LEU A 215 -14.24 -15.78 15.15
CA LEU A 215 -13.78 -17.05 14.55
C LEU A 215 -14.83 -17.62 13.59
N THR A 216 -14.39 -18.44 12.63
CA THR A 216 -15.28 -19.41 11.99
C THR A 216 -15.70 -20.49 12.99
N ARG A 217 -16.78 -21.23 12.70
CA ARG A 217 -17.24 -22.30 13.60
C ARG A 217 -16.18 -23.40 13.69
N GLU A 218 -15.64 -23.77 12.53
CA GLU A 218 -14.60 -24.79 12.37
C GLU A 218 -13.32 -24.42 13.12
N ALA A 219 -12.92 -23.13 13.07
CA ALA A 219 -11.78 -22.64 13.84
C ALA A 219 -12.05 -22.71 15.35
N GLY A 220 -13.28 -22.39 15.79
CA GLY A 220 -13.68 -22.52 17.19
C GLY A 220 -13.62 -23.95 17.71
N ASP A 221 -14.07 -24.93 16.92
CA ASP A 221 -13.99 -26.35 17.27
C ASP A 221 -12.53 -26.82 17.34
N LYS A 222 -11.69 -26.36 16.40
CA LYS A 222 -10.27 -26.69 16.37
C LYS A 222 -9.48 -26.08 17.54
N ILE A 223 -9.79 -24.85 17.95
CA ILE A 223 -9.20 -24.23 19.15
C ILE A 223 -9.45 -25.09 20.38
N LYS A 224 -10.68 -25.58 20.57
CA LYS A 224 -11.02 -26.48 21.68
C LYS A 224 -10.27 -27.80 21.59
N ALA A 225 -10.23 -28.41 20.41
CA ALA A 225 -9.57 -29.69 20.18
C ALA A 225 -8.05 -29.64 20.47
N LEU A 226 -7.41 -28.50 20.19
CA LEU A 226 -5.97 -28.30 20.39
C LEU A 226 -5.61 -27.66 21.73
N ASN A 227 -6.60 -27.43 22.61
CA ASN A 227 -6.43 -26.72 23.88
C ASN A 227 -5.71 -25.37 23.72
N LEU A 228 -6.14 -24.61 22.71
CA LEU A 228 -5.73 -23.23 22.46
C LEU A 228 -6.79 -22.27 23.00
N GLU A 229 -6.46 -20.99 23.04
CA GLU A 229 -7.34 -19.93 23.54
C GLU A 229 -7.74 -18.96 22.43
N PHE A 230 -8.94 -18.41 22.56
CA PHE A 230 -9.41 -17.32 21.71
C PHE A 230 -9.69 -16.08 22.55
N LYS A 231 -9.17 -14.93 22.12
CA LYS A 231 -9.41 -13.64 22.77
C LYS A 231 -10.00 -12.67 21.75
N ARG A 232 -11.24 -12.24 21.99
CA ARG A 232 -11.93 -11.32 21.08
C ARG A 232 -11.35 -9.92 21.19
N LEU A 233 -10.78 -9.40 20.10
CA LEU A 233 -10.26 -8.04 20.02
C LEU A 233 -10.54 -7.44 18.65
N SER A 234 -11.15 -6.27 18.60
CA SER A 234 -11.41 -5.55 17.35
C SER A 234 -10.40 -4.44 17.12
N VAL A 235 -10.10 -4.17 15.85
CA VAL A 235 -9.24 -3.04 15.44
C VAL A 235 -9.73 -1.72 16.03
N LYS A 236 -11.05 -1.49 16.07
CA LYS A 236 -11.66 -0.30 16.67
C LYS A 236 -11.32 -0.14 18.17
N LYS A 237 -11.25 -1.24 18.93
CA LYS A 237 -10.85 -1.20 20.35
C LYS A 237 -9.35 -0.88 20.46
N CYS A 238 -8.53 -1.41 19.56
CA CYS A 238 -7.09 -1.15 19.52
C CYS A 238 -6.77 0.32 19.17
N ILE A 239 -7.49 0.91 18.22
CA ILE A 239 -7.34 2.33 17.88
C ILE A 239 -7.59 3.21 19.11
N LYS A 240 -8.68 2.97 19.85
CA LYS A 240 -8.98 3.72 21.09
C LYS A 240 -7.87 3.61 22.15
N VAL A 241 -7.22 2.45 22.23
CA VAL A 241 -6.08 2.24 23.14
C VAL A 241 -4.90 3.11 22.71
N LEU A 242 -4.55 3.11 21.42
CA LEU A 242 -3.46 3.92 20.88
C LEU A 242 -3.72 5.43 21.03
N GLU A 243 -4.95 5.88 20.75
CA GLU A 243 -5.37 7.26 20.95
C GLU A 243 -5.20 7.69 22.42
N SER A 244 -5.60 6.84 23.37
CA SER A 244 -5.42 7.13 24.80
C SER A 244 -3.95 7.17 25.26
N THR A 245 -3.03 6.66 24.45
CA THR A 245 -1.58 6.73 24.70
C THR A 245 -0.89 7.89 23.96
N GLY A 246 -1.65 8.78 23.32
CA GLY A 246 -1.12 9.95 22.60
C GLY A 246 -0.63 9.66 21.17
N GLU A 247 -0.79 8.43 20.67
CA GLU A 247 -0.49 8.09 19.28
C GLU A 247 -1.72 8.40 18.40
N THR A 248 -1.66 9.50 17.65
CA THR A 248 -2.67 9.84 16.66
C THR A 248 -2.54 8.91 15.46
N THR A 249 -3.29 7.82 15.46
CA THR A 249 -3.47 6.98 14.27
C THR A 249 -4.61 7.58 13.46
N LYS A 250 -4.32 8.31 12.36
CA LYS A 250 -5.40 8.83 11.51
C LYS A 250 -6.21 7.67 10.95
N ILE A 251 -7.51 7.67 11.23
CA ILE A 251 -8.46 6.59 10.92
C ILE A 251 -8.75 6.46 9.41
N SER A 252 -8.35 7.45 8.60
CA SER A 252 -8.66 7.53 7.17
C SER A 252 -8.11 6.40 6.29
N ASP A 253 -7.23 5.55 6.82
CA ASP A 253 -6.55 4.50 6.04
C ASP A 253 -7.13 3.09 6.29
N PHE A 254 -8.27 2.97 7.01
CA PHE A 254 -8.79 1.68 7.47
C PHE A 254 -10.10 1.21 6.81
N THR A 255 -10.61 1.95 5.83
CA THR A 255 -11.77 1.56 5.04
C THR A 255 -11.42 1.57 3.55
N SER A 256 -10.69 0.54 3.14
CA SER A 256 -10.60 0.08 1.75
C SER A 256 -10.51 -1.43 1.75
#